data_AF-A0A645BWN0-F1
#
_entry.id   AF-A0A645BWN0-F1
#
_cell.length_a   1.000
_cell.length_b   1.000
_cell.length_c   1.000
_cell.angle_alpha   90.00
_cell.angle_beta   90.00
_cell.angle_gamma   90.00
#
_symmetry.space_group_name_H-M   'P 1'
#
loop_
_entity.id
_entity.type
_entity.pdbx_description
1 polymer ?
#
loop_
_entity_poly.entity_id
_entity_poly.type
_entity_poly.pdbx_seq_one_letter_code
_entity_poly.pdbx_strand_id
1 'polypeptide(L)'
;MLDGIYKTTGIKEVCDKYGVKLNYDMTSFERETENSLAVNHVGILGAVAQAGVFINFAKLKSHSLTTMTGAAKNLYGLIPGLTKVEYHARFDTIESFTRLICDINRAAPPDISIVDAVMAMEGNGPTGGSPKKVGIIAASKDAFAVDYALCRVISFDPASVPILKCAMDNEIINPVKIEIRGDIPENYKISDFALPDSRKQGIIARLPSIGGGKLREWLAPRPVINRSICVGCGECIRLCPKKTISLIEYHGRRIAKIDKSNCIRCYCCQELCPRKAVDIKTNPLLKI
;
A
#
# COMPACT_ATOMS: atom_id res chain seq x y z
N MET A 1 21.70 8.09 -8.08
CA MET A 1 20.31 7.59 -8.16
C MET A 1 19.41 8.28 -7.13
N LEU A 2 19.74 8.29 -5.83
CA LEU A 2 18.93 8.98 -4.79
C LEU A 2 18.84 10.50 -4.97
N ASP A 3 19.95 11.17 -5.30
CA ASP A 3 19.96 12.63 -5.52
C ASP A 3 18.94 13.08 -6.58
N GLY A 4 18.81 12.32 -7.67
CA GLY A 4 17.79 12.57 -8.70
C GLY A 4 16.36 12.43 -8.17
N ILE A 5 16.10 11.47 -7.28
CA ILE A 5 14.80 11.28 -6.63
C ILE A 5 14.51 12.48 -5.71
N TYR A 6 15.45 12.88 -4.85
CA TYR A 6 15.26 14.02 -3.94
C TYR A 6 15.04 15.34 -4.66
N LYS A 7 15.71 15.55 -5.80
CA LYS A 7 15.47 16.71 -6.67
C LYS A 7 14.07 16.65 -7.29
N THR A 8 13.70 15.52 -7.89
CA THR A 8 12.42 15.36 -8.58
C THR A 8 11.22 15.50 -7.64
N THR A 9 11.34 15.08 -6.39
CA THR A 9 10.28 15.20 -5.38
C THR A 9 10.24 16.57 -4.69
N GLY A 10 11.22 17.45 -4.92
CA GLY A 10 11.39 18.72 -4.21
C GLY A 10 11.93 18.58 -2.78
N ILE A 11 12.16 17.36 -2.30
CA ILE A 11 12.69 17.13 -0.94
C ILE A 11 14.06 17.76 -0.77
N LYS A 12 14.91 17.76 -1.81
CA LYS A 12 16.23 18.39 -1.73
C LYS A 12 16.14 19.89 -1.42
N GLU A 13 15.25 20.62 -2.09
CA GLU A 13 15.07 22.06 -1.89
C GLU A 13 14.58 22.38 -0.48
N VAL A 14 13.64 21.57 0.03
CA VAL A 14 13.16 21.68 1.42
C VAL A 14 14.30 21.41 2.41
N CYS A 15 15.07 20.35 2.20
CA CYS A 15 16.20 20.02 3.06
C CYS A 15 17.29 21.09 3.05
N ASP A 16 17.65 21.63 1.89
CA ASP A 16 18.63 22.71 1.76
C ASP A 16 18.13 23.99 2.46
N LYS A 17 16.84 24.33 2.31
CA LYS A 17 16.22 25.51 2.94
C LYS A 17 16.24 25.44 4.47
N TYR A 18 15.99 24.26 5.04
CA TYR A 18 15.87 24.08 6.49
C TYR A 18 17.12 23.47 7.14
N GLY A 19 18.22 23.29 6.39
CA GLY A 19 19.45 22.70 6.90
C GLY A 19 19.30 21.23 7.34
N VAL A 20 18.36 20.49 6.75
CA VAL A 20 18.08 19.09 7.09
C VAL A 20 18.96 18.17 6.23
N LYS A 21 19.63 17.21 6.87
CA LYS A 21 20.47 16.23 6.16
C LYS A 21 19.62 15.18 5.44
N LEU A 22 19.85 15.02 4.15
CA LEU A 22 19.28 13.92 3.34
C LEU A 22 19.96 12.59 3.69
N ASN A 23 19.19 11.50 3.68
CA ASN A 23 19.74 10.16 3.79
C ASN A 23 20.35 9.71 2.46
N TYR A 24 21.56 9.17 2.50
CA TYR A 24 22.19 8.49 1.35
C TYR A 24 22.65 7.07 1.71
N ASP A 25 22.41 6.63 2.94
CA ASP A 25 22.72 5.30 3.40
C ASP A 25 21.78 4.28 2.74
N MET A 26 22.38 3.28 2.12
CA MET A 26 21.74 2.18 1.41
C MET A 26 21.99 0.82 2.11
N THR A 27 22.61 0.84 3.29
CA THR A 27 22.80 -0.36 4.10
C THR A 27 21.46 -0.85 4.67
N SER A 28 21.45 -2.11 5.09
CA SER A 28 20.31 -2.74 5.74
C SER A 28 20.76 -3.58 6.92
N PHE A 29 19.91 -3.66 7.93
CA PHE A 29 20.14 -4.46 9.13
C PHE A 29 18.95 -5.38 9.33
N GLU A 30 19.23 -6.63 9.71
CA GLU A 30 18.20 -7.57 10.10
C GLU A 30 17.73 -7.25 11.52
N ARG A 31 16.41 -7.24 11.72
CA ARG A 31 15.77 -7.16 13.03
C ARG A 31 14.96 -8.41 13.26
N GLU A 32 15.16 -9.04 14.41
CA GLU A 32 14.29 -10.11 14.87
C GLU A 32 12.92 -9.54 15.22
N THR A 33 11.87 -10.31 14.91
CA THR A 33 10.49 -9.92 15.17
C THR A 33 9.90 -10.89 16.19
N GLU A 34 9.83 -10.46 17.44
CA GLU A 34 9.15 -11.25 18.48
C GLU A 34 7.66 -11.41 18.16
N ASN A 35 7.12 -12.59 18.46
CA ASN A 35 5.72 -12.96 18.19
C ASN A 35 5.30 -12.78 16.72
N SER A 36 6.23 -12.98 15.78
CA SER A 36 6.01 -12.81 14.33
C SER A 36 4.83 -13.61 13.78
N LEU A 37 4.15 -13.05 12.79
CA LEU A 37 3.00 -13.67 12.11
C LEU A 37 3.36 -14.29 10.75
N ALA A 38 4.37 -13.77 10.06
CA ALA A 38 4.77 -14.17 8.71
C ALA A 38 6.28 -14.41 8.60
N VAL A 39 7.12 -13.57 9.22
CA VAL A 39 8.59 -13.69 9.20
C VAL A 39 9.21 -13.37 10.54
N ASN A 40 10.16 -14.20 10.96
CA ASN A 40 10.87 -14.00 12.23
C ASN A 40 11.95 -12.92 12.14
N HIS A 41 12.36 -12.55 10.93
CA HIS A 41 13.39 -11.55 10.67
C HIS A 41 12.95 -10.61 9.53
N VAL A 42 13.24 -9.33 9.69
CA VAL A 42 12.97 -8.29 8.70
C VAL A 42 14.22 -7.44 8.49
N GLY A 43 14.70 -7.40 7.25
CA GLY A 43 15.73 -6.46 6.82
C GLY A 43 15.15 -5.05 6.68
N ILE A 44 15.66 -4.10 7.46
CA ILE A 44 15.25 -2.68 7.46
C ILE A 44 16.41 -1.76 7.04
N LEU A 45 16.08 -0.58 6.51
CA LEU A 45 17.09 0.44 6.15
C LEU A 45 17.99 0.81 7.34
N GLY A 46 19.30 0.87 7.10
CA GLY A 46 20.30 1.18 8.13
C GLY A 46 20.11 2.53 8.80
N ALA A 47 19.68 3.54 8.03
CA ALA A 47 19.34 4.85 8.57
C ALA A 47 18.24 4.80 9.65
N VAL A 48 17.28 3.88 9.54
CA VAL A 48 16.21 3.70 10.55
C VAL A 48 16.69 2.80 11.67
N ALA A 49 17.41 1.72 11.35
CA ALA A 49 17.94 0.81 12.36
C ALA A 49 18.87 1.49 13.38
N GLN A 50 19.58 2.54 12.97
CA GLN A 50 20.55 3.28 13.77
C GLN A 50 20.02 4.61 14.32
N ALA A 51 18.77 4.98 14.00
CA ALA A 51 18.19 6.23 14.48
C ALA A 51 17.89 6.15 15.98
N GLY A 52 18.20 7.22 16.72
CA GLY A 52 17.79 7.35 18.11
C GLY A 52 16.30 7.69 18.27
N VAL A 53 15.71 8.35 17.27
CA VAL A 53 14.27 8.63 17.16
C VAL A 53 13.85 8.44 15.71
N PHE A 54 12.80 7.65 15.48
CA PHE A 54 12.21 7.38 14.18
C PHE A 54 10.80 7.97 14.07
N ILE A 55 10.65 8.98 13.20
CA ILE A 55 9.37 9.60 12.89
C ILE A 55 8.86 9.04 11.55
N ASN A 56 7.70 8.38 11.59
CA ASN A 56 7.02 7.88 10.40
C ASN A 56 6.07 8.95 9.84
N PHE A 57 6.39 9.52 8.68
CA PHE A 57 5.53 10.50 8.01
C PHE A 57 4.79 9.85 6.83
N ALA A 58 3.48 9.71 6.95
CA ALA A 58 2.63 9.01 6.00
C ALA A 58 1.57 9.92 5.37
N LYS A 59 0.95 9.43 4.30
CA LYS A 59 -0.12 10.12 3.57
C LYS A 59 -1.36 9.24 3.54
N LEU A 60 -2.52 9.79 3.88
CA LEU A 60 -3.78 9.05 3.82
C LEU A 60 -4.21 8.80 2.37
N LYS A 61 -4.44 7.54 2.02
CA LYS A 61 -4.86 7.14 0.66
C LYS A 61 -5.82 5.95 0.71
N SER A 62 -6.78 5.87 -0.20
CA SER A 62 -7.42 4.61 -0.55
C SER A 62 -6.44 3.69 -1.29
N HIS A 63 -6.69 2.37 -1.25
CA HIS A 63 -5.81 1.39 -1.89
C HIS A 63 -6.58 0.16 -2.38
N SER A 64 -6.39 -0.23 -3.63
CA SER A 64 -7.16 -1.32 -4.25
C SER A 64 -6.99 -2.70 -3.57
N LEU A 65 -5.80 -2.99 -3.01
CA LEU A 65 -5.52 -4.23 -2.29
C LEU A 65 -5.92 -4.19 -0.80
N THR A 66 -5.39 -3.21 -0.04
CA THR A 66 -5.53 -3.11 1.42
C THR A 66 -6.63 -2.14 1.85
N THR A 67 -7.50 -1.69 0.93
CA THR A 67 -8.58 -0.70 1.13
C THR A 67 -8.09 0.71 1.41
N MET A 68 -7.08 0.87 2.27
CA MET A 68 -6.41 2.12 2.56
C MET A 68 -4.90 1.92 2.74
N THR A 69 -4.20 3.03 2.71
CA THR A 69 -2.80 3.20 3.12
C THR A 69 -2.75 4.36 4.10
N GLY A 70 -1.98 4.18 5.16
CA GLY A 70 -1.71 5.15 6.20
C GLY A 70 -0.36 4.85 6.85
N ALA A 71 -0.22 5.14 8.14
CA ALA A 71 1.02 4.98 8.90
C ALA A 71 1.56 3.55 8.87
N ALA A 72 0.72 2.53 9.13
CA ALA A 72 1.20 1.16 9.28
C ALA A 72 1.74 0.58 7.97
N LYS A 73 1.06 0.84 6.84
CA LYS A 73 1.52 0.40 5.51
C LYS A 73 2.71 1.21 5.00
N ASN A 74 2.89 2.45 5.47
CA ASN A 74 4.02 3.29 5.07
C ASN A 74 5.36 2.66 5.42
N LEU A 75 5.42 1.90 6.52
CA LEU A 75 6.63 1.19 6.96
C LEU A 75 7.07 0.07 6.01
N TYR A 76 6.22 -0.39 5.10
CA TYR A 76 6.68 -1.24 4.00
C TYR A 76 7.78 -0.55 3.16
N GLY A 77 7.82 0.78 3.17
CA GLY A 77 8.88 1.61 2.61
C GLY A 77 10.28 1.34 3.19
N LEU A 78 10.38 0.75 4.39
CA LEU A 78 11.64 0.40 5.04
C LEU A 78 12.34 -0.83 4.43
N ILE A 79 11.63 -1.62 3.64
CA ILE A 79 12.23 -2.83 3.05
C ILE A 79 13.19 -2.43 1.91
N PRO A 80 14.46 -2.84 1.95
CA PRO A 80 15.46 -2.39 0.99
C PRO A 80 15.29 -3.05 -0.39
N GLY A 81 15.63 -2.30 -1.43
CA GLY A 81 15.90 -2.82 -2.78
C GLY A 81 14.85 -3.78 -3.35
N LEU A 82 15.33 -4.90 -3.90
CA LEU A 82 14.52 -5.92 -4.58
C LEU A 82 13.76 -6.83 -3.60
N THR A 83 14.10 -6.81 -2.31
CA THR A 83 13.40 -7.57 -1.27
C THR A 83 11.91 -7.20 -1.21
N LYS A 84 11.56 -5.94 -1.50
CA LYS A 84 10.14 -5.54 -1.68
C LYS A 84 9.45 -6.34 -2.78
N VAL A 85 10.10 -6.53 -3.93
CA VAL A 85 9.51 -7.29 -5.04
C VAL A 85 9.39 -8.76 -4.67
N GLU A 86 10.42 -9.31 -4.01
CA GLU A 86 10.40 -10.70 -3.52
C GLU A 86 9.28 -10.93 -2.50
N TYR A 87 9.09 -10.02 -1.54
CA TYR A 87 8.02 -10.12 -0.57
C TYR A 87 6.63 -10.11 -1.22
N HIS A 88 6.41 -9.32 -2.28
CA HIS A 88 5.16 -9.42 -3.04
C HIS A 88 4.99 -10.78 -3.75
N ALA A 89 6.09 -11.47 -4.10
CA ALA A 89 6.06 -12.80 -4.70
C ALA A 89 5.73 -13.89 -3.69
N ARG A 90 6.32 -13.76 -2.49
CA ARG A 90 6.26 -14.73 -1.39
C ARG A 90 4.97 -14.61 -0.58
N PHE A 91 4.50 -13.38 -0.36
CA PHE A 91 3.29 -13.05 0.38
C PHE A 91 2.23 -12.56 -0.60
N ASP A 92 1.76 -13.47 -1.45
CA ASP A 92 0.90 -13.18 -2.60
C ASP A 92 -0.61 -13.13 -2.29
N THR A 93 -0.98 -13.41 -1.04
CA THR A 93 -2.34 -13.26 -0.52
C THR A 93 -2.46 -12.02 0.36
N ILE A 94 -3.67 -11.43 0.43
CA ILE A 94 -3.93 -10.29 1.31
C ILE A 94 -3.58 -10.64 2.77
N GLU A 95 -3.98 -11.82 3.24
CA GLU A 95 -3.73 -12.28 4.61
C GLU A 95 -2.23 -12.39 4.93
N SER A 96 -1.47 -13.06 4.05
CA SER A 96 -0.02 -13.22 4.24
C SER A 96 0.72 -11.89 4.17
N PHE A 97 0.30 -10.99 3.26
CA PHE A 97 0.87 -9.66 3.15
C PHE A 97 0.55 -8.78 4.36
N THR A 98 -0.68 -8.80 4.90
CA THR A 98 -1.03 -8.04 6.10
C THR A 98 -0.26 -8.51 7.33
N ARG A 99 -0.04 -9.82 7.47
CA ARG A 99 0.82 -10.38 8.52
C ARG A 99 2.26 -9.87 8.42
N LEU A 100 2.83 -9.85 7.20
CA LEU A 100 4.13 -9.24 6.96
C LEU A 100 4.17 -7.76 7.36
N ILE A 101 3.14 -6.97 7.01
CA ILE A 101 3.09 -5.55 7.43
C ILE A 101 3.10 -5.43 8.95
N CYS A 102 2.37 -6.29 9.67
CA CYS A 102 2.39 -6.32 11.13
C CYS A 102 3.79 -6.62 11.68
N ASP A 103 4.49 -7.59 11.10
CA ASP A 103 5.87 -7.92 11.48
C ASP A 103 6.84 -6.77 11.24
N ILE A 104 6.70 -6.07 10.10
CA ILE A 104 7.52 -4.87 9.81
C ILE A 104 7.30 -3.77 10.85
N ASN A 105 6.06 -3.54 11.28
CA ASN A 105 5.75 -2.55 12.32
C ASN A 105 6.34 -2.94 13.69
N ARG A 106 6.47 -4.25 13.97
CA ARG A 106 7.12 -4.74 15.20
C ARG A 106 8.64 -4.70 15.13
N ALA A 107 9.21 -4.98 13.97
CA ALA A 107 10.66 -4.96 13.75
C ALA A 107 11.24 -3.53 13.77
N ALA A 108 10.43 -2.54 13.37
CA ALA A 108 10.83 -1.13 13.33
C ALA A 108 9.67 -0.21 13.77
N PRO A 109 9.29 -0.23 15.05
CA PRO A 109 8.23 0.61 15.56
C PRO A 109 8.66 2.08 15.53
N PRO A 110 7.86 2.99 14.94
CA PRO A 110 8.15 4.41 15.00
C PRO A 110 7.86 4.97 16.39
N ASP A 111 8.66 5.92 16.86
CA ASP A 111 8.41 6.65 18.10
C ASP A 111 7.13 7.50 17.98
N ILE A 112 6.87 8.00 16.78
CA ILE A 112 5.62 8.67 16.41
C ILE A 112 5.35 8.52 14.92
N SER A 113 4.10 8.22 14.60
CA SER A 113 3.56 8.31 13.25
C SER A 113 2.73 9.57 13.11
N ILE A 114 3.00 10.33 12.06
CA ILE A 114 2.24 11.51 11.65
C ILE A 114 1.67 11.23 10.26
N VAL A 115 0.36 11.39 10.12
CA VAL A 115 -0.35 11.17 8.86
C VAL A 115 -0.88 12.50 8.36
N ASP A 116 -0.38 12.92 7.20
CA ASP A 116 -0.96 14.00 6.43
C ASP A 116 -2.24 13.48 5.75
N ALA A 117 -3.38 13.98 6.24
CA ALA A 117 -4.68 13.83 5.63
C ALA A 117 -5.28 15.21 5.29
N VAL A 118 -4.46 16.23 5.01
CA VAL A 118 -4.97 17.54 4.58
C VAL A 118 -5.58 17.38 3.19
N MET A 119 -4.79 16.80 2.28
CA MET A 119 -5.23 16.34 0.98
C MET A 119 -4.95 14.85 0.89
N ALA A 120 -5.97 14.01 0.98
CA ALA A 120 -5.87 12.57 0.81
C ALA A 120 -6.03 12.17 -0.67
N MET A 121 -5.93 10.88 -0.95
CA MET A 121 -6.31 10.30 -2.24
C MET A 121 -7.43 9.27 -2.06
N GLU A 122 -8.48 9.34 -2.86
CA GLU A 122 -9.62 8.42 -2.83
C GLU A 122 -9.79 7.65 -4.15
N GLY A 123 -10.64 6.61 -4.17
CA GLY A 123 -10.90 5.79 -5.36
C GLY A 123 -9.80 4.76 -5.65
N ASN A 124 -9.38 4.64 -6.91
CA ASN A 124 -8.50 3.55 -7.38
C ASN A 124 -6.99 3.80 -7.15
N GLY A 125 -6.59 3.90 -5.88
CA GLY A 125 -5.18 3.97 -5.48
C GLY A 125 -4.38 2.67 -5.73
N PRO A 126 -3.03 2.74 -5.76
CA PRO A 126 -2.18 3.83 -5.25
C PRO A 126 -1.84 4.97 -6.23
N THR A 127 -2.10 4.80 -7.55
CA THR A 127 -1.70 5.77 -8.59
C THR A 127 -2.84 6.34 -9.44
N GLY A 128 -4.03 5.75 -9.36
CA GLY A 128 -5.22 6.08 -10.17
C GLY A 128 -6.39 6.67 -9.37
N GLY A 129 -6.13 7.17 -8.17
CA GLY A 129 -7.13 7.86 -7.35
C GLY A 129 -7.23 9.35 -7.65
N SER A 130 -8.23 10.02 -7.08
CA SER A 130 -8.43 11.48 -7.12
C SER A 130 -8.01 12.14 -5.80
N PRO A 131 -7.47 13.37 -5.82
CA PRO A 131 -7.25 14.13 -4.60
C PRO A 131 -8.58 14.41 -3.88
N LYS A 132 -8.63 14.20 -2.58
CA LYS A 132 -9.78 14.50 -1.72
C LYS A 132 -9.33 15.38 -0.56
N LYS A 133 -9.94 16.55 -0.40
CA LYS A 133 -9.69 17.38 0.78
C LYS A 133 -10.31 16.71 1.99
N VAL A 134 -9.48 16.33 2.95
CA VAL A 134 -9.91 15.77 4.25
C VAL A 134 -9.59 16.76 5.37
N GLY A 135 -8.54 17.58 5.27
CA GLY A 135 -8.36 18.76 6.11
C GLY A 135 -7.74 18.53 7.49
N ILE A 136 -7.18 17.35 7.78
CA ILE A 136 -6.62 17.03 9.10
C ILE A 136 -5.18 16.54 9.04
N ILE A 137 -4.48 16.69 10.16
CA ILE A 137 -3.23 15.98 10.46
C ILE A 137 -3.52 15.13 11.68
N ALA A 138 -3.19 13.84 11.62
CA ALA A 138 -3.33 12.93 12.74
C ALA A 138 -1.96 12.41 13.16
N ALA A 139 -1.77 12.18 14.46
CA ALA A 139 -0.53 11.62 14.98
C ALA A 139 -0.79 10.65 16.12
N SER A 140 0.06 9.63 16.25
CA SER A 140 0.03 8.65 17.34
C SER A 140 1.39 8.00 17.50
N LYS A 141 1.70 7.53 18.70
CA LYS A 141 2.85 6.62 18.92
C LYS A 141 2.62 5.22 18.34
N ASP A 142 1.37 4.87 18.07
CA ASP A 142 0.98 3.60 17.46
C ASP A 142 0.44 3.86 16.03
N ALA A 143 1.13 3.30 15.05
CA ALA A 143 0.81 3.43 13.62
C ALA A 143 -0.56 2.82 13.26
N PHE A 144 -0.97 1.74 13.92
CA PHE A 144 -2.28 1.14 13.72
C PHE A 144 -3.39 1.95 14.39
N ALA A 145 -3.11 2.56 15.55
CA ALA A 145 -4.09 3.41 16.24
C ALA A 145 -4.44 4.67 15.46
N VAL A 146 -3.45 5.34 14.85
CA VAL A 146 -3.73 6.50 13.97
C VAL A 146 -4.48 6.09 12.71
N ASP A 147 -4.15 4.95 12.11
CA ASP A 147 -4.88 4.41 10.96
C ASP A 147 -6.32 4.03 11.33
N TYR A 148 -6.55 3.48 12.52
CA TYR A 148 -7.88 3.19 13.06
C TYR A 148 -8.72 4.46 13.23
N ALA A 149 -8.16 5.51 13.83
CA ALA A 149 -8.88 6.78 13.98
C ALA A 149 -9.21 7.41 12.62
N LEU A 150 -8.27 7.39 11.67
CA LEU A 150 -8.46 7.91 10.32
C LEU A 150 -9.51 7.14 9.52
N CYS A 151 -9.62 5.82 9.68
CA CYS A 151 -10.75 5.05 9.10
C CYS A 151 -12.08 5.68 9.45
N ARG A 152 -12.28 6.01 10.72
CA ARG A 152 -13.54 6.55 11.23
C ARG A 152 -13.82 7.95 10.66
N VAL A 153 -12.78 8.76 10.48
CA VAL A 153 -12.87 10.08 9.82
C VAL A 153 -13.36 9.92 8.38
N ILE A 154 -12.79 9.00 7.61
CA ILE A 154 -13.18 8.78 6.19
C ILE A 154 -14.36 7.81 6.03
N SER A 155 -15.10 7.53 7.11
CA SER A 155 -16.26 6.65 7.13
C SER A 155 -16.00 5.21 6.64
N PHE A 156 -14.77 4.72 6.78
CA PHE A 156 -14.43 3.33 6.55
C PHE A 156 -14.62 2.52 7.83
N ASP A 157 -15.19 1.32 7.70
CA ASP A 157 -15.20 0.35 8.79
C ASP A 157 -13.78 -0.20 9.01
N PRO A 158 -13.15 0.03 10.19
CA PRO A 158 -11.81 -0.47 10.49
C PRO A 158 -11.69 -2.00 10.37
N ALA A 159 -12.74 -2.76 10.72
CA ALA A 159 -12.75 -4.22 10.59
C ALA A 159 -12.74 -4.69 9.13
N SER A 160 -13.11 -3.80 8.20
CA SER A 160 -13.07 -4.06 6.78
C SER A 160 -11.69 -3.75 6.16
N VAL A 161 -10.78 -3.09 6.88
CA VAL A 161 -9.43 -2.77 6.39
C VAL A 161 -8.51 -3.94 6.75
N PRO A 162 -7.96 -4.70 5.78
CA PRO A 162 -7.24 -5.94 6.06
C PRO A 162 -6.08 -5.82 7.06
N ILE A 163 -5.33 -4.70 7.01
CA ILE A 163 -4.20 -4.47 7.93
C ILE A 163 -4.70 -4.26 9.36
N LEU A 164 -5.72 -3.42 9.56
CA LEU A 164 -6.31 -3.20 10.90
C LEU A 164 -7.02 -4.44 11.41
N LYS A 165 -7.73 -5.17 10.55
CA LYS A 165 -8.31 -6.46 10.91
C LYS A 165 -7.24 -7.44 11.39
N CYS A 166 -6.13 -7.59 10.64
CA CYS A 166 -5.02 -8.44 11.05
C CYS A 166 -4.43 -8.00 12.40
N ALA A 167 -4.28 -6.69 12.63
CA ALA A 167 -3.78 -6.16 13.88
C ALA A 167 -4.72 -6.43 15.06
N MET A 168 -6.04 -6.26 14.89
CA MET A 168 -7.04 -6.55 15.92
C MET A 168 -7.15 -8.06 16.21
N ASP A 169 -7.21 -8.90 15.17
CA ASP A 169 -7.34 -10.36 15.30
C ASP A 169 -6.13 -11.00 16.02
N ASN A 170 -4.96 -10.33 16.01
CA ASN A 170 -3.73 -10.79 16.65
C ASN A 170 -3.33 -9.92 17.86
N GLU A 171 -4.29 -9.17 18.42
CA GLU A 171 -4.13 -8.37 19.65
C GLU A 171 -2.97 -7.35 19.60
N ILE A 172 -2.56 -6.93 18.41
CA ILE A 172 -1.54 -5.87 18.21
C ILE A 172 -2.11 -4.52 18.63
N ILE A 173 -3.40 -4.30 18.35
CA ILE A 173 -4.15 -3.15 18.83
C ILE A 173 -5.42 -3.57 19.56
N ASN A 174 -5.81 -2.77 20.55
CA ASN A 174 -7.10 -2.86 21.20
C ASN A 174 -7.90 -1.57 20.98
N PRO A 175 -8.92 -1.57 20.09
CA PRO A 175 -9.72 -0.39 19.78
C PRO A 175 -10.34 0.30 21.00
N VAL A 176 -10.70 -0.45 22.03
CA VAL A 176 -11.34 0.09 23.25
C VAL A 176 -10.36 0.93 24.07
N LYS A 177 -9.06 0.68 23.92
CA LYS A 177 -7.99 1.44 24.61
C LYS A 177 -7.51 2.66 23.82
N ILE A 178 -8.02 2.89 22.62
CA ILE A 178 -7.60 4.03 21.80
C ILE A 178 -8.28 5.29 22.31
N GLU A 179 -7.49 6.17 22.92
CA GLU A 179 -7.92 7.52 23.31
C GLU A 179 -7.67 8.49 22.15
N ILE A 180 -8.75 9.14 21.67
CA ILE A 180 -8.64 10.17 20.63
C ILE A 180 -8.72 11.55 21.27
N ARG A 181 -7.74 12.41 20.95
CA ARG A 181 -7.68 13.81 21.38
C ARG A 181 -7.77 14.73 20.16
N GLY A 182 -8.37 15.92 20.36
CA GLY A 182 -8.58 16.89 19.28
C GLY A 182 -9.88 16.65 18.52
N ASP A 183 -9.84 16.70 17.18
CA ASP A 183 -11.01 16.49 16.33
C ASP A 183 -11.48 15.03 16.40
N ILE A 184 -12.57 14.82 17.13
CA ILE A 184 -13.16 13.49 17.33
C ILE A 184 -13.82 13.03 16.01
N PRO A 185 -13.52 11.83 15.49
CA PRO A 185 -14.04 11.34 14.20
C PRO A 185 -15.55 11.41 14.06
N GLU A 186 -16.29 11.25 15.16
CA GLU A 186 -17.74 11.36 15.21
C GLU A 186 -18.25 12.74 14.79
N ASN A 187 -17.50 13.78 15.13
CA ASN A 187 -17.80 15.18 14.83
C ASN A 187 -17.15 15.65 13.53
N TYR A 188 -16.21 14.88 12.98
CA TYR A 188 -15.46 15.19 11.78
C TYR A 188 -15.46 13.99 10.82
N LYS A 189 -16.57 13.84 10.08
CA LYS A 189 -16.74 12.75 9.10
C LYS A 189 -16.72 13.26 7.67
N ILE A 190 -15.89 12.62 6.85
CA ILE A 190 -15.97 12.69 5.40
C ILE A 190 -16.79 11.48 4.95
N SER A 191 -18.08 11.71 4.66
CA SER A 191 -19.03 10.65 4.33
C SER A 191 -18.96 10.19 2.87
N ASP A 192 -18.40 11.02 2.00
CA ASP A 192 -18.33 10.81 0.55
C ASP A 192 -16.93 10.41 0.06
N PHE A 193 -16.11 9.83 0.94
CA PHE A 193 -14.78 9.34 0.58
C PHE A 193 -14.87 8.08 -0.29
N ALA A 194 -14.38 8.15 -1.53
CA ALA A 194 -14.56 7.07 -2.50
C ALA A 194 -13.72 5.81 -2.17
N LEU A 195 -14.40 4.66 -2.10
CA LEU A 195 -13.77 3.35 -2.00
C LEU A 195 -13.15 2.89 -3.35
N PRO A 196 -12.09 2.06 -3.34
CA PRO A 196 -11.59 1.42 -4.55
C PRO A 196 -12.62 0.49 -5.18
N ASP A 197 -12.68 0.43 -6.52
CA ASP A 197 -13.67 -0.39 -7.23
C ASP A 197 -13.49 -1.90 -6.98
N SER A 198 -12.29 -2.34 -6.61
CA SER A 198 -12.01 -3.73 -6.20
C SER A 198 -12.85 -4.17 -4.99
N ARG A 199 -13.32 -3.24 -4.15
CA ARG A 199 -14.15 -3.52 -2.96
C ARG A 199 -15.65 -3.63 -3.26
N LYS A 200 -16.14 -3.02 -4.34
CA LYS A 200 -17.54 -3.22 -4.79
C LYS A 200 -17.83 -4.71 -5.09
N GLN A 201 -16.77 -5.48 -5.38
CA GLN A 201 -16.84 -6.94 -5.58
C GLN A 201 -16.84 -7.76 -4.27
N GLY A 202 -16.61 -7.15 -3.11
CA GLY A 202 -16.54 -7.82 -1.81
C GLY A 202 -17.86 -8.47 -1.37
N ILE A 203 -18.99 -8.08 -1.97
CA ILE A 203 -20.29 -8.72 -1.77
C ILE A 203 -20.29 -10.14 -2.37
N ILE A 204 -19.60 -10.35 -3.49
CA ILE A 204 -19.47 -11.65 -4.16
C ILE A 204 -18.50 -12.57 -3.41
N ALA A 205 -17.54 -11.99 -2.68
CA ALA A 205 -16.57 -12.73 -1.86
C ALA A 205 -17.19 -13.39 -0.61
N ARG A 206 -18.43 -13.06 -0.24
CA ARG A 206 -19.17 -13.62 0.91
C ARG A 206 -20.06 -14.82 0.57
N LEU A 207 -20.15 -15.25 -0.70
CA LEU A 207 -20.90 -16.47 -1.05
C LEU A 207 -20.14 -17.73 -0.56
N PRO A 208 -20.83 -18.71 0.06
CA PRO A 208 -20.19 -19.92 0.53
C PRO A 208 -19.51 -20.66 -0.62
N SER A 209 -18.23 -20.98 -0.45
CA SER A 209 -17.44 -21.73 -1.42
C SER A 209 -17.79 -23.22 -1.38
N ILE A 210 -18.95 -23.57 -1.93
CA ILE A 210 -19.20 -24.92 -2.46
C ILE A 210 -18.95 -24.81 -3.97
N GLY A 211 -17.75 -25.21 -4.41
CA GLY A 211 -17.32 -25.16 -5.83
C GLY A 211 -16.88 -23.79 -6.38
N GLY A 212 -16.99 -22.70 -5.60
CA GLY A 212 -16.83 -21.31 -6.06
C GLY A 212 -15.41 -20.75 -6.23
N GLY A 213 -14.34 -21.51 -5.92
CA GLY A 213 -12.96 -21.00 -5.96
C GLY A 213 -12.53 -20.47 -7.33
N LYS A 214 -12.80 -21.25 -8.39
CA LYS A 214 -12.49 -20.87 -9.78
C LYS A 214 -13.35 -19.70 -10.28
N LEU A 215 -14.63 -19.65 -9.86
CA LEU A 215 -15.54 -18.57 -10.24
C LEU A 215 -15.11 -17.23 -9.63
N ARG A 216 -14.77 -17.23 -8.35
CA ARG A 216 -14.26 -16.04 -7.65
C ARG A 216 -12.93 -15.57 -8.25
N GLU A 217 -12.04 -16.50 -8.59
CA GLU A 217 -10.78 -16.19 -9.26
C GLU A 217 -10.99 -15.59 -10.66
N TRP A 218 -11.99 -16.07 -11.39
CA TRP A 218 -12.39 -15.52 -12.69
C TRP A 218 -13.01 -14.12 -12.60
N LEU A 219 -13.75 -13.84 -11.53
CA LEU A 219 -14.43 -12.56 -11.27
C LEU A 219 -13.50 -11.46 -10.72
N ALA A 220 -12.40 -11.83 -10.06
CA ALA A 220 -11.49 -10.88 -9.43
C ALA A 220 -10.92 -9.82 -10.41
N PRO A 221 -10.66 -8.58 -9.95
CA PRO A 221 -10.08 -7.54 -10.78
C PRO A 221 -8.71 -7.96 -11.31
N ARG A 222 -8.37 -7.55 -12.53
CA ARG A 222 -7.08 -7.88 -13.15
C ARG A 222 -6.40 -6.66 -13.77
N PRO A 223 -5.06 -6.55 -13.65
CA PRO A 223 -4.32 -5.53 -14.37
C PRO A 223 -4.36 -5.79 -15.88
N VAL A 224 -4.58 -4.74 -16.66
CA VAL A 224 -4.63 -4.78 -18.12
C VAL A 224 -3.80 -3.61 -18.66
N ILE A 225 -2.88 -3.92 -19.58
CA ILE A 225 -2.08 -2.88 -20.24
C ILE A 225 -2.97 -2.09 -21.20
N ASN A 226 -3.05 -0.78 -20.98
CA ASN A 226 -3.60 0.15 -21.92
C ASN A 226 -2.63 0.32 -23.09
N ARG A 227 -3.00 -0.29 -24.23
CA ARG A 227 -2.12 -0.36 -25.40
C ARG A 227 -1.84 1.01 -25.99
N SER A 228 -2.79 1.95 -25.99
CA SER A 228 -2.55 3.28 -26.58
C SER A 228 -1.49 4.07 -25.80
N ILE A 229 -1.45 3.90 -24.48
CA ILE A 229 -0.53 4.63 -23.58
C ILE A 229 0.84 3.94 -23.42
N CYS A 230 0.89 2.60 -23.52
CA CYS A 230 2.11 1.84 -23.27
C CYS A 230 3.21 2.16 -24.30
N VAL A 231 4.40 2.47 -23.80
CA VAL A 231 5.60 2.79 -24.61
C VAL A 231 6.63 1.66 -24.67
N GLY A 232 6.32 0.49 -24.08
CA GLY A 232 7.21 -0.67 -24.13
C GLY A 232 8.51 -0.55 -23.32
N CYS A 233 8.58 0.32 -22.30
CA CYS A 233 9.80 0.58 -21.53
C CYS A 233 10.31 -0.62 -20.70
N GLY A 234 9.48 -1.62 -20.43
CA GLY A 234 9.89 -2.84 -19.73
C GLY A 234 9.97 -2.75 -18.20
N GLU A 235 9.71 -1.60 -17.56
CA GLU A 235 9.77 -1.47 -16.09
C GLU A 235 8.87 -2.48 -15.36
N CYS A 236 7.64 -2.68 -15.86
CA CYS A 236 6.73 -3.68 -15.31
C CYS A 236 7.24 -5.13 -15.42
N ILE A 237 8.09 -5.43 -16.42
CA ILE A 237 8.70 -6.75 -16.59
C ILE A 237 9.79 -6.96 -15.55
N ARG A 238 10.69 -5.97 -15.42
CA ARG A 238 11.81 -5.98 -14.48
C ARG A 238 11.35 -6.21 -13.04
N LEU A 239 10.17 -5.68 -12.69
CA LEU A 239 9.64 -5.67 -11.34
C LEU A 239 8.51 -6.70 -11.14
N CYS A 240 8.20 -7.54 -12.13
CA CYS A 240 7.16 -8.56 -11.98
C CYS A 240 7.70 -9.74 -11.13
N PRO A 241 7.16 -9.96 -9.91
CA PRO A 241 7.66 -11.02 -9.04
C PRO A 241 7.50 -12.43 -9.63
N LYS A 242 6.38 -12.68 -10.31
CA LYS A 242 6.07 -13.97 -10.97
C LYS A 242 6.56 -14.03 -12.42
N LYS A 243 7.27 -13.01 -12.91
CA LYS A 243 7.79 -12.90 -14.28
C LYS A 243 6.74 -13.19 -15.37
N THR A 244 5.50 -12.75 -15.15
CA THR A 244 4.37 -13.03 -16.07
C THR A 244 4.20 -11.97 -17.15
N ILE A 245 5.07 -10.97 -17.22
CA ILE A 245 4.95 -9.86 -18.16
C ILE A 245 6.04 -9.98 -19.21
N SER A 246 5.68 -9.84 -20.48
CA SER A 246 6.59 -9.86 -21.62
C SER A 246 6.36 -8.67 -22.55
N LEU A 247 7.35 -8.32 -23.36
CA LEU A 247 7.15 -7.39 -24.48
C LEU A 247 6.70 -8.17 -25.71
N ILE A 248 5.63 -7.69 -26.35
CA ILE A 248 5.15 -8.19 -27.63
C ILE A 248 5.14 -7.07 -28.66
N GLU A 249 5.23 -7.44 -29.93
CA GLU A 249 4.99 -6.51 -31.02
C GLU A 249 3.49 -6.32 -31.26
N TYR A 250 3.07 -5.05 -31.42
CA TYR A 250 1.68 -4.67 -31.65
C TYR A 250 1.63 -3.42 -32.51
N HIS A 251 1.22 -3.54 -33.77
CA HIS A 251 1.21 -2.45 -34.77
C HIS A 251 2.56 -1.71 -34.86
N GLY A 252 3.66 -2.46 -35.05
CA GLY A 252 5.00 -1.89 -35.26
C GLY A 252 5.66 -1.27 -34.02
N ARG A 253 5.04 -1.38 -32.84
CA ARG A 253 5.63 -0.97 -31.55
C ARG A 253 5.67 -2.12 -30.56
N ARG A 254 6.60 -2.06 -29.62
CA ARG A 254 6.65 -3.00 -28.49
C ARG A 254 5.75 -2.52 -27.36
N ILE A 255 4.90 -3.40 -26.86
CA ILE A 255 4.04 -3.15 -25.70
C ILE A 255 4.19 -4.27 -24.68
N ALA A 256 3.94 -3.96 -23.41
CA ALA A 256 3.85 -4.98 -22.39
C ALA A 256 2.57 -5.82 -22.56
N LYS A 257 2.66 -7.13 -22.30
CA LYS A 257 1.54 -8.06 -22.19
C LYS A 257 1.70 -8.87 -20.92
N ILE A 258 0.62 -8.93 -20.14
CA ILE A 258 0.56 -9.70 -18.89
C ILE A 258 -0.07 -11.07 -19.21
N ASP A 259 0.64 -12.14 -18.92
CA ASP A 259 0.06 -13.48 -18.78
C ASP A 259 -0.79 -13.53 -17.51
N LYS A 260 -2.10 -13.64 -17.71
CA LYS A 260 -3.10 -13.59 -16.63
C LYS A 260 -3.19 -14.90 -15.85
N SER A 261 -2.74 -16.02 -16.42
CA SER A 261 -2.88 -17.35 -15.81
C SER A 261 -2.02 -17.49 -14.56
N ASN A 262 -0.80 -16.93 -14.60
CA ASN A 262 0.17 -16.99 -13.50
C ASN A 262 0.26 -15.68 -12.69
N CYS A 263 -0.53 -14.67 -13.03
CA CYS A 263 -0.47 -13.36 -12.38
C CYS A 263 -1.14 -13.40 -11.01
N ILE A 264 -0.36 -13.16 -9.95
CA ILE A 264 -0.86 -13.08 -8.57
C ILE A 264 -1.67 -11.81 -8.25
N ARG A 265 -1.81 -10.88 -9.21
CA ARG A 265 -2.55 -9.62 -9.03
C ARG A 265 -2.01 -8.76 -7.87
N CYS A 266 -0.69 -8.74 -7.70
CA CYS A 266 -0.04 -7.83 -6.74
C CYS A 266 -0.14 -6.34 -7.12
N TYR A 267 -0.51 -6.05 -8.38
CA TYR A 267 -0.63 -4.69 -8.95
C TYR A 267 0.66 -3.86 -8.99
N CYS A 268 1.84 -4.43 -8.73
CA CYS A 268 3.13 -3.73 -8.85
C CYS A 268 3.32 -3.08 -10.23
N CYS A 269 2.85 -3.74 -11.29
CA CYS A 269 2.90 -3.19 -12.65
C CYS A 269 2.11 -1.89 -12.82
N GLN A 270 1.03 -1.70 -12.07
CA GLN A 270 0.24 -0.46 -12.07
C GLN A 270 0.95 0.65 -11.31
N GLU A 271 1.49 0.33 -10.13
CA GLU A 271 2.17 1.30 -9.28
C GLU A 271 3.42 1.87 -9.95
N LEU A 272 4.17 1.02 -10.64
CA LEU A 272 5.49 1.36 -11.18
C LEU A 272 5.46 1.83 -12.63
N CYS A 273 4.30 1.87 -13.29
CA CYS A 273 4.23 2.29 -14.68
C CYS A 273 4.46 3.81 -14.80
N PRO A 274 5.57 4.27 -15.41
CA PRO A 274 5.87 5.70 -15.49
C PRO A 274 4.89 6.47 -16.38
N ARG A 275 4.16 5.76 -17.27
CA ARG A 275 3.15 6.33 -18.16
C ARG A 275 1.72 6.08 -17.69
N LYS A 276 1.52 5.47 -16.51
CA LYS A 276 0.20 5.06 -16.01
C LYS A 276 -0.60 4.23 -17.03
N ALA A 277 0.08 3.37 -17.77
CA ALA A 277 -0.48 2.57 -18.86
C ALA A 277 -1.11 1.24 -18.40
N VAL A 278 -1.43 1.08 -17.11
CA VAL A 278 -1.98 -0.18 -16.57
C VAL A 278 -3.26 0.14 -15.83
N ASP A 279 -4.37 -0.41 -16.33
CA ASP A 279 -5.70 -0.24 -15.77
C ASP A 279 -6.09 -1.48 -14.96
N ILE A 280 -6.93 -1.32 -13.93
CA ILE A 280 -7.55 -2.44 -13.22
C ILE A 280 -8.94 -2.66 -13.77
N LYS A 281 -9.13 -3.76 -14.52
CA LYS A 281 -10.43 -4.11 -15.08
C LYS A 281 -11.16 -5.07 -14.16
N THR A 282 -12.40 -4.71 -13.86
CA THR A 282 -13.39 -5.54 -13.19
C THR A 282 -14.21 -6.31 -14.21
N ASN A 283 -14.73 -7.49 -13.85
CA ASN A 283 -15.63 -8.24 -14.73
C ASN A 283 -16.95 -7.44 -14.89
N PRO A 284 -17.48 -7.24 -16.12
CA PRO A 284 -18.73 -6.49 -16.33
C PRO A 284 -19.92 -6.99 -15.51
N LEU A 285 -19.97 -8.29 -15.18
CA LEU A 285 -21.00 -8.91 -14.35
C LEU A 285 -21.05 -8.39 -12.89
N LEU A 286 -20.02 -7.65 -12.48
CA LEU A 286 -19.88 -7.06 -11.14
C LEU A 286 -20.23 -5.56 -11.13
N LYS A 287 -20.60 -4.97 -12.27
CA LYS A 287 -21.18 -3.63 -12.36
C LYS A 287 -22.67 -3.72 -12.10
N ILE A 288 -23.04 -3.96 -10.84
CA ILE A 288 -24.40 -3.78 -10.32
C ILE A 288 -24.33 -2.61 -9.34
#